data_AF-A0A9D4KPY9-F1
#
_entry.id   AF-A0A9D4KPY9-F1
#
_cell.length_a   1.000
_cell.length_b   1.000
_cell.length_c   1.000
_cell.angle_alpha   90.00
_cell.angle_beta   90.00
_cell.angle_gamma   90.00
#
_symmetry.space_group_name_H-M   'P 1'
#
loop_
_entity.id
_entity.type
_entity.pdbx_description
1 polymer ?
#
loop_
_entity_poly.entity_id
_entity_poly.type
_entity_poly.pdbx_seq_one_letter_code
_entity_poly.pdbx_strand_id
1 'polypeptide(L)' 'MHNDTHYGDKANVTCAPGYRLLGTDDNENVTETIECSTNGYWSNLTGCQPKSEHTYN' A
#
# COMPACT_ATOMS: atom_id res chain seq x y z
N MET A 1 24.73 5.72 5.89
CA MET A 1 23.41 6.36 5.76
C MET A 1 22.46 5.52 6.59
N HIS A 2 21.95 6.03 7.71
CA HIS A 2 20.99 5.27 8.53
C HIS A 2 19.61 5.50 7.93
N ASN A 3 18.99 4.43 7.46
CA ASN A 3 17.67 4.44 6.84
C ASN A 3 16.62 4.25 7.94
N ASP A 4 16.65 5.13 8.94
CA ASP A 4 15.77 5.05 10.10
C ASP A 4 14.52 5.88 9.81
N THR A 5 13.36 5.24 9.89
CA THR A 5 12.05 5.89 9.74
C THR A 5 11.51 6.29 11.11
N HIS A 6 10.99 7.51 11.25
CA HIS A 6 10.55 8.11 12.50
C HIS A 6 9.14 8.70 12.40
N TYR A 7 8.57 9.08 13.54
CA TYR A 7 7.24 9.69 13.60
C TYR A 7 7.11 10.87 12.63
N GLY A 8 6.03 10.87 11.84
CA GLY A 8 5.74 11.89 10.83
C GLY A 8 6.36 11.61 9.46
N ASP A 9 7.20 10.59 9.31
CA ASP A 9 7.69 10.16 8.01
C ASP A 9 6.54 9.66 7.14
N LYS A 10 6.63 9.96 5.85
CA LYS A 10 5.63 9.56 4.85
C LYS A 10 6.27 8.67 3.81
N ALA A 11 5.53 7.64 3.39
CA ALA A 11 5.95 6.75 2.33
C ALA A 11 4.80 6.50 1.36
N ASN A 12 5.15 6.27 0.10
CA ASN A 12 4.20 5.89 -0.94
C ASN A 12 4.28 4.38 -1.15
N VAL A 13 3.14 3.70 -1.02
CA VAL A 13 3.01 2.26 -1.19
C VAL A 13 2.29 1.97 -2.48
N THR A 14 2.87 1.11 -3.30
CA THR A 14 2.29 0.61 -4.54
C THR A 14 2.41 -0.92 -4.55
N CYS A 15 1.38 -1.61 -5.03
CA CYS A 15 1.43 -3.06 -5.19
C CYS A 15 2.13 -3.46 -6.49
N ALA A 16 2.67 -4.68 -6.52
CA ALA A 16 3.22 -5.26 -7.74
C ALA A 16 2.12 -5.35 -8.85
N PRO A 17 2.49 -5.37 -10.14
CA PRO A 17 1.55 -5.62 -11.22
C PRO A 17 0.74 -6.90 -10.99
N GLY A 18 -0.56 -6.87 -11.29
CA GLY A 18 -1.50 -7.96 -10.99
C GLY A 18 -2.06 -7.95 -9.56
N TYR A 19 -1.59 -7.05 -8.70
CA TYR A 19 -2.12 -6.82 -7.36
C TYR A 19 -2.68 -5.40 -7.22
N ARG A 20 -3.62 -5.22 -6.31
CA ARG A 20 -4.19 -3.94 -5.89
C ARG A 20 -4.14 -3.81 -4.38
N LEU A 21 -4.24 -2.57 -3.90
CA LEU A 21 -4.38 -2.30 -2.48
C LEU A 21 -5.78 -2.73 -2.01
N LEU A 22 -5.86 -3.33 -0.82
CA LEU A 22 -7.12 -3.65 -0.18
C LEU A 22 -7.95 -2.36 0.01
N GLY A 23 -9.18 -2.34 -0.50
CA GLY A 23 -10.07 -1.18 -0.43
C GLY A 23 -10.02 -0.24 -1.63
N THR A 24 -9.13 -0.48 -2.60
CA THR A 24 -9.07 0.27 -3.86
C THR A 24 -9.63 -0.55 -5.03
N ASP A 25 -10.02 0.11 -6.12
CA ASP A 25 -10.52 -0.59 -7.31
C ASP A 25 -9.42 -1.37 -8.05
N ASP A 26 -9.83 -2.43 -8.77
CA ASP A 26 -8.92 -3.29 -9.56
C ASP A 26 -8.29 -2.56 -10.75
N ASN A 27 -8.95 -1.52 -11.24
CA ASN A 27 -8.65 -0.87 -12.52
C ASN A 27 -7.53 0.18 -12.45
N GLU A 28 -6.93 0.40 -11.28
CA GLU A 28 -5.93 1.46 -11.12
C GLU A 28 -4.68 0.96 -10.38
N ASN A 29 -3.52 1.50 -10.78
CA ASN A 29 -2.28 1.27 -10.06
C ASN A 29 -2.25 2.27 -8.90
N VAL A 30 -3.01 1.97 -7.85
CA VAL A 30 -3.22 2.92 -6.76
C VAL A 30 -1.96 2.99 -5.90
N THR A 31 -1.52 4.21 -5.67
CA THR A 31 -0.43 4.52 -4.75
C THR A 31 -1.05 5.19 -3.53
N GLU A 32 -0.89 4.57 -2.37
CA GLU A 32 -1.37 5.11 -1.09
C GLU A 32 -0.21 5.74 -0.33
N THR A 33 -0.44 6.91 0.28
CA THR A 33 0.54 7.55 1.15
C THR A 33 0.26 7.15 2.60
N ILE A 34 1.22 6.46 3.21
CA ILE A 34 1.20 6.06 4.62
C ILE A 34 2.08 6.99 5.45
N GLU A 35 1.78 7.09 6.75
CA GLU A 35 2.54 7.91 7.70
C GLU A 35 2.95 7.09 8.93
N CYS A 36 4.20 7.22 9.35
CA CYS A 36 4.69 6.62 10.58
C CYS A 36 4.06 7.34 11.78
N SER A 37 3.15 6.64 12.45
CA SER A 37 2.33 7.18 13.52
C SER A 37 3.07 7.20 14.86
N THR A 38 2.53 7.89 15.85
CA THR A 38 3.14 8.04 17.19
C THR A 38 3.33 6.71 17.94
N ASN A 39 2.60 5.67 17.53
CA ASN A 39 2.72 4.32 18.08
C ASN A 39 3.86 3.50 17.44
N GLY A 40 4.62 4.08 16.50
CA GLY A 40 5.72 3.40 15.80
C GLY A 40 5.25 2.48 14.67
N TYR A 41 3.98 2.55 14.28
CA TYR A 41 3.43 1.79 13.15
C TYR A 41 3.05 2.74 12.02
N TRP A 42 3.15 2.25 10.79
CA TRP A 42 2.63 2.95 9.63
C TRP A 42 1.10 2.90 9.62
N SER A 43 0.49 4.05 9.36
CA SER A 43 -0.97 4.17 9.21
C SER A 43 -1.46 3.42 7.96
N ASN A 44 -2.72 3.00 7.97
CA ASN A 44 -3.46 2.50 6.79
C ASN A 44 -2.70 1.50 5.90
N LEU A 45 -1.88 0.62 6.48
CA LEU A 45 -1.28 -0.49 5.76
C LEU A 45 -2.34 -1.55 5.45
N THR A 46 -3.14 -1.30 4.43
CA THR A 46 -4.01 -2.31 3.82
C THR A 46 -3.15 -3.10 2.84
N GLY A 47 -2.94 -4.39 3.10
CA GLY A 47 -2.10 -5.26 2.28
C GLY A 47 -2.52 -5.32 0.80
N CYS A 48 -1.67 -5.94 -0.03
CA CYS A 48 -1.96 -6.17 -1.43
C CYS A 48 -2.78 -7.45 -1.63
N GLN A 49 -3.84 -7.39 -2.44
CA GLN A 49 -4.58 -8.55 -2.91
C GLN A 49 -4.45 -8.69 -4.44
N PRO A 50 -4.59 -9.90 -4.99
CA PRO A 50 -4.70 -10.07 -6.43
C PRO A 50 -5.82 -9.19 -6.97
N LYS A 51 -5.58 -8.51 -8.08
CA LYS A 51 -6.67 -7.88 -8.83
C LYS A 51 -7.65 -8.98 -9.18
N SER A 52 -8.95 -8.75 -9.01
CA SER A 52 -9.91 -9.75 -9.46
C SER A 52 -9.80 -9.84 -10.98
N GLU A 53 -9.06 -10.85 -11.45
CA GLU A 53 -9.01 -11.15 -12.87
C GLU A 53 -10.43 -11.57 -13.23
N HIS A 54 -11.06 -10.79 -14.11
CA HIS A 54 -12.19 -11.28 -14.89
C HIS A 54 -11.79 -12.64 -15.49
N THR A 55 -12.27 -13.71 -14.85
CA THR A 55 -12.61 -15.02 -15.41
C THR A 55 -11.62 -15.61 -16.43
N TYR A 56 -10.80 -16.57 -16.01
CA TYR A 56 -10.57 -17.73 -16.86
C TYR A 56 -11.80 -18.64 -16.73
N ASN A 57 -12.40 -18.93 -17.89
CA ASN A 57 -13.58 -19.76 -18.12
C ASN A 57 -13.59 -21.10 -17.38
#